data_AF-A0A950PCS1-F1
#
_entry.id   AF-A0A950PCS1-F1
#
_cell.length_a   1.000
_cell.length_b   1.000
_cell.length_c   1.000
_cell.angle_alpha   90.00
_cell.angle_beta   90.00
_cell.angle_gamma   90.00
#
_symmetry.space_group_name_H-M   'P 1'
#
loop_
_entity.id
_entity.type
_entity.pdbx_description
1 polymer ?
#
loop_
_entity_poly.entity_id
_entity_poly.type
_entity_poly.pdbx_seq_one_letter_code
_entity_poly.pdbx_strand_id
1 'polypeptide(L)'
;MIDAAGLAHARERFALLGRDVSQLSDDQLHNLAAELERRFRDEALTTAAQAATIILDGVKADRWRILVGADAHKIDEMVRQSPERAYDIAFFDEFALAAGWTERLSLENPELRPSN
;
A
#
# COMPACT_ATOMS: atom_id res chain seq x y z
N MET A 1 -16.83 -11.64 -5.83
CA MET A 1 -15.94 -12.27 -6.83
C MET A 1 -15.51 -11.20 -7.82
N ILE A 2 -14.21 -11.10 -8.08
CA ILE A 2 -13.68 -10.29 -9.17
C ILE A 2 -14.17 -10.91 -10.49
N ASP A 3 -14.72 -10.07 -11.38
CA ASP A 3 -15.21 -10.48 -12.70
C ASP A 3 -14.07 -10.47 -13.74
N ALA A 4 -14.37 -10.81 -15.00
CA ALA A 4 -13.36 -10.89 -16.05
C ALA A 4 -12.62 -9.55 -16.27
N ALA A 5 -13.31 -8.42 -16.14
CA ALA A 5 -12.71 -7.09 -16.26
C ALA A 5 -11.77 -6.80 -15.08
N GLY A 6 -12.20 -7.15 -13.86
CA GLY A 6 -11.37 -7.00 -12.67
C GLY A 6 -10.14 -7.93 -12.67
N LEU A 7 -10.22 -9.13 -13.27
CA LEU A 7 -9.07 -10.02 -13.46
C LEU A 7 -8.04 -9.41 -14.42
N ALA A 8 -8.49 -8.82 -15.54
CA ALA A 8 -7.61 -8.12 -16.46
C ALA A 8 -6.89 -6.95 -15.78
N HIS A 9 -7.62 -6.15 -14.98
CA HIS A 9 -7.02 -5.06 -14.22
C HIS A 9 -6.07 -5.55 -13.12
N ALA A 10 -6.37 -6.67 -12.46
CA ALA A 10 -5.47 -7.28 -11.50
C ALA A 10 -4.14 -7.68 -12.15
N ARG A 11 -4.16 -8.29 -13.35
CA ARG A 11 -2.93 -8.64 -14.09
C ARG A 11 -2.07 -7.42 -14.39
N GLU A 12 -2.69 -6.35 -14.86
CA GLU A 12 -2.00 -5.07 -15.13
C GLU A 12 -1.35 -4.51 -13.86
N ARG A 13 -2.10 -4.46 -12.75
CA ARG A 13 -1.59 -3.98 -11.46
C ARG A 13 -0.42 -4.80 -10.94
N PHE A 14 -0.48 -6.13 -11.05
CA PHE A 14 0.62 -6.99 -10.63
C PHE A 14 1.87 -6.78 -11.48
N ALA A 15 1.71 -6.65 -12.80
CA ALA A 15 2.83 -6.34 -13.70
C ALA A 15 3.51 -5.01 -13.34
N LEU A 16 2.71 -3.97 -13.02
CA LEU A 16 3.23 -2.67 -12.55
C LEU A 16 3.98 -2.77 -11.21
N LEU A 17 3.63 -3.74 -10.37
CA LEU A 17 4.31 -4.03 -9.10
C LEU A 17 5.51 -4.98 -9.27
N GLY A 18 5.94 -5.27 -10.51
CA GLY A 18 7.07 -6.16 -10.80
C GLY A 18 6.78 -7.65 -10.54
N ARG A 19 5.52 -8.04 -10.36
CA ARG A 19 5.11 -9.44 -10.21
C ARG A 19 4.84 -10.04 -11.58
N ASP A 20 5.60 -11.06 -11.97
CA ASP A 20 5.23 -11.87 -13.14
C ASP A 20 4.03 -12.78 -12.80
N VAL A 21 2.86 -12.38 -13.30
CA VAL A 21 1.60 -13.14 -13.21
C VAL A 21 1.15 -13.67 -14.57
N SER A 22 1.99 -13.59 -15.60
CA SER A 22 1.66 -13.98 -16.98
C SER A 22 1.29 -15.45 -17.10
N GLN A 23 1.88 -16.30 -16.25
CA GLN A 23 1.69 -17.75 -16.23
C GLN A 23 0.54 -18.21 -15.32
N LEU A 24 -0.07 -17.31 -14.54
CA LEU A 24 -1.17 -17.67 -13.64
C LEU A 24 -2.47 -17.84 -14.43
N SER A 25 -3.23 -18.89 -14.15
CA SER A 25 -4.62 -19.01 -14.60
C SER A 25 -5.52 -17.98 -13.91
N ASP A 26 -6.70 -17.74 -14.46
CA ASP A 26 -7.67 -16.81 -13.85
C ASP A 26 -8.10 -17.25 -12.45
N ASP A 27 -8.28 -18.56 -12.23
CA ASP A 27 -8.58 -19.11 -10.90
C ASP A 27 -7.43 -18.90 -9.91
N GLN A 28 -6.19 -19.08 -10.36
CA GLN A 28 -5.01 -18.82 -9.53
C GLN A 28 -4.88 -17.34 -9.18
N LEU A 29 -5.15 -16.45 -10.15
CA LEU A 29 -5.15 -15.01 -9.94
C LEU A 29 -6.26 -14.57 -8.99
N HIS A 30 -7.43 -15.19 -9.07
CA HIS A 30 -8.54 -14.95 -8.15
C HIS A 30 -8.15 -15.30 -6.71
N ASN A 31 -7.57 -16.49 -6.52
CA ASN A 31 -7.12 -16.94 -5.20
C ASN A 31 -6.01 -16.04 -4.64
N LEU A 32 -5.08 -15.60 -5.50
CA LEU A 32 -4.03 -14.66 -5.11
C LEU A 32 -4.64 -13.32 -4.64
N ALA A 33 -5.59 -12.76 -5.39
CA ALA A 33 -6.26 -11.52 -5.02
C ALA A 33 -7.02 -11.66 -3.70
N ALA A 34 -7.75 -12.77 -3.50
CA ALA A 34 -8.48 -13.05 -2.27
C ALA A 34 -7.54 -13.20 -1.05
N GLU A 35 -6.38 -13.83 -1.22
CA GLU A 35 -5.39 -13.96 -0.15
C GLU A 35 -4.75 -12.61 0.21
N LEU A 36 -4.43 -11.77 -0.78
CA LEU A 36 -3.93 -10.42 -0.52
C LEU A 36 -4.97 -9.56 0.20
N GLU A 37 -6.24 -9.65 -0.19
CA GLU A 37 -7.33 -8.98 0.51
C GLU A 37 -7.43 -9.45 1.96
N ARG A 38 -7.34 -10.77 2.20
CA ARG A 38 -7.36 -11.33 3.54
C ARG A 38 -6.20 -10.81 4.39
N ARG A 39 -4.96 -10.88 3.86
CA ARG A 39 -3.78 -10.33 4.55
C ARG A 39 -3.89 -8.84 4.81
N PHE A 40 -4.39 -8.06 3.85
CA PHE A 40 -4.62 -6.64 4.06
C PHE A 40 -5.62 -6.40 5.20
N ARG A 41 -6.71 -7.17 5.26
CA ARG A 41 -7.68 -7.06 6.36
C ARG A 41 -7.09 -7.46 7.72
N ASP A 42 -6.26 -8.49 7.76
CA ASP A 42 -5.78 -9.11 9.01
C ASP A 42 -4.48 -8.47 9.53
N GLU A 43 -3.62 -7.97 8.63
CA GLU A 43 -2.25 -7.53 8.92
C GLU A 43 -2.03 -6.03 8.72
N ALA A 44 -3.03 -5.28 8.24
CA ALA A 44 -2.90 -3.83 8.15
C ALA A 44 -2.73 -3.20 9.54
N LEU A 45 -1.72 -2.33 9.66
CA LEU A 45 -1.44 -1.57 10.89
C LEU A 45 -2.60 -0.66 11.32
N THR A 46 -3.44 -0.23 10.37
CA THR A 46 -4.67 0.52 10.65
C THR A 46 -5.81 -0.19 9.97
N THR A 47 -6.72 -0.75 10.78
CA THR A 47 -7.88 -1.48 10.27
C THR A 47 -8.89 -0.56 9.61
N ALA A 48 -9.77 -1.11 8.76
CA ALA A 48 -10.83 -0.34 8.12
C ALA A 48 -11.75 0.38 9.14
N ALA A 49 -12.07 -0.29 10.25
CA ALA A 49 -12.89 0.31 11.31
C ALA A 49 -12.18 1.50 11.99
N GLN A 50 -10.90 1.35 12.33
CA GLN A 50 -10.11 2.44 12.90
C GLN A 50 -9.97 3.61 11.93
N ALA A 51 -9.70 3.33 10.65
CA ALA A 51 -9.64 4.34 9.61
C ALA A 51 -10.94 5.15 9.50
N ALA A 52 -12.08 4.45 9.48
CA ALA A 52 -13.40 5.10 9.45
C ALA A 52 -13.61 6.00 10.67
N THR A 53 -13.26 5.55 11.88
CA THR A 53 -13.33 6.38 13.09
C THR A 53 -12.47 7.63 12.96
N ILE A 54 -11.19 7.50 12.57
CA ILE A 54 -10.27 8.65 12.42
C ILE A 54 -10.82 9.69 11.44
N ILE A 55 -11.37 9.23 10.32
CA ILE A 55 -11.96 10.09 9.28
C ILE A 55 -13.19 10.82 9.81
N LEU A 56 -14.17 10.08 10.35
CA LEU A 56 -15.43 10.65 10.81
C LEU A 56 -15.23 11.62 11.98
N ASP A 57 -14.33 11.29 12.91
CA ASP A 57 -13.96 12.20 14.01
C ASP A 57 -13.23 13.46 13.51
N GLY A 58 -12.46 13.33 12.42
CA GLY A 58 -11.82 14.46 11.74
C GLY A 58 -12.81 15.41 11.10
N VAL A 59 -13.74 14.86 10.32
CA VAL A 59 -14.80 15.63 9.66
C VAL A 59 -15.71 16.30 10.69
N LYS A 60 -16.12 15.57 11.74
CA LYS A 60 -16.95 16.12 12.82
C LYS A 60 -16.29 17.27 13.57
N ALA A 61 -14.96 17.26 13.66
CA ALA A 61 -14.16 18.30 14.29
C ALA A 61 -13.72 19.40 13.31
N ASP A 62 -14.26 19.43 12.09
CA ASP A 62 -13.94 20.39 11.03
C ASP A 62 -12.42 20.49 10.72
N ARG A 63 -11.72 19.34 10.80
CA ARG A 63 -10.28 19.26 10.49
C ARG A 63 -10.08 19.16 8.99
N TRP A 64 -9.35 20.14 8.46
CA TRP A 64 -8.93 20.16 7.04
C TRP A 64 -7.92 19.07 6.68
N ARG A 65 -7.11 18.63 7.66
CA ARG A 65 -6.11 17.58 7.47
C ARG A 65 -6.44 16.40 8.37
N ILE A 66 -6.68 15.26 7.76
CA ILE A 66 -6.96 14.00 8.42
C ILE A 66 -5.91 13.01 7.93
N LEU A 67 -5.05 12.58 8.85
CA LEU A 67 -4.00 11.59 8.58
C LEU A 67 -4.49 10.25 9.11
N VAL A 68 -4.52 9.26 8.24
CA VAL A 68 -5.08 7.93 8.54
C VAL A 68 -3.95 6.92 8.45
N GLY A 69 -3.55 6.38 9.60
CA GLY A 69 -2.44 5.46 9.69
C GLY A 69 -1.10 6.13 10.00
N ALA A 70 -0.17 5.34 10.54
CA ALA A 70 1.14 5.82 10.99
C ALA A 70 2.04 6.29 9.83
N ASP A 71 1.90 5.65 8.67
CA ASP A 71 2.55 6.02 7.42
C ASP A 71 2.09 7.38 6.90
N ALA A 72 0.79 7.70 6.99
CA ALA A 72 0.27 9.03 6.62
C ALA A 72 0.87 10.14 7.49
N HIS A 73 1.07 9.89 8.78
CA HIS A 73 1.78 10.83 9.67
C HIS A 73 3.25 11.00 9.28
N LYS A 74 3.95 9.91 8.95
CA LYS A 74 5.35 9.94 8.56
C LYS A 74 5.56 10.74 7.27
N ILE A 75 4.78 10.45 6.22
CA ILE A 75 4.92 11.16 4.94
C ILE A 75 4.55 12.64 5.06
N ASP A 76 3.50 12.98 5.83
CA ASP A 76 3.11 14.37 6.08
C ASP A 76 4.22 15.16 6.80
N GLU A 77 4.91 14.55 7.77
CA GLU A 77 6.07 15.15 8.43
C GLU A 77 7.23 15.36 7.44
N MET A 78 7.61 14.32 6.70
CA MET A 78 8.73 14.38 5.76
C MET A 78 8.52 15.41 4.65
N VAL A 79 7.31 15.50 4.08
CA VAL A 79 6.98 16.49 3.04
C VAL A 79 7.06 17.90 3.59
N ARG A 80 6.65 18.16 4.84
CA ARG A 80 6.82 19.50 5.45
C ARG A 80 8.27 19.87 5.69
N GLN A 81 9.11 18.89 6.02
CA GLN A 81 10.54 19.11 6.25
C GLN A 81 11.30 19.38 4.94
N SER A 82 10.87 18.78 3.83
CA SER A 82 11.54 18.91 2.54
C SER A 82 10.55 18.83 1.38
N PRO A 83 9.75 19.90 1.13
CA PRO A 83 8.63 19.86 0.19
C PRO A 83 9.07 19.65 -1.26
N GLU A 84 10.23 20.20 -1.67
CA GLU A 84 10.74 20.06 -3.03
C GLU A 84 11.17 18.62 -3.34
N ARG A 85 11.69 17.90 -2.33
CA ARG A 85 12.14 16.52 -2.47
C ARG A 85 11.01 15.51 -2.56
N ALA A 86 9.77 15.89 -2.28
CA ALA A 86 8.63 14.97 -2.24
C ALA A 86 8.38 14.20 -3.55
N TYR A 87 8.95 14.68 -4.65
CA TYR A 87 8.85 14.07 -5.98
C TYR A 87 10.10 13.30 -6.40
N ASP A 88 11.14 13.28 -5.57
CA ASP A 88 12.38 12.52 -5.82
C ASP A 88 12.19 11.04 -5.49
N ILE A 89 12.76 10.16 -6.31
CA ILE A 89 12.77 8.72 -6.05
C ILE A 89 13.43 8.42 -4.68
N ALA A 90 14.54 9.09 -4.37
CA ALA A 90 15.24 8.91 -3.10
C ALA A 90 14.38 9.27 -1.88
N PHE A 91 13.49 10.27 -1.99
CA PHE A 91 12.55 10.60 -0.92
C PHE A 91 11.54 9.47 -0.70
N PHE A 92 11.04 8.88 -1.78
CA PHE A 92 10.14 7.74 -1.70
C PHE A 92 10.81 6.54 -1.01
N ASP A 93 12.06 6.24 -1.35
CA ASP A 93 12.82 5.15 -0.73
C ASP A 93 13.03 5.39 0.78
N GLU A 94 13.41 6.62 1.15
CA GLU A 94 13.52 7.04 2.56
C GLU A 94 12.19 6.89 3.32
N PHE A 95 11.08 7.30 2.69
CA PHE A 95 9.73 7.15 3.27
C PHE A 95 9.35 5.69 3.42
N ALA A 96 9.54 4.87 2.38
CA ALA A 96 9.19 3.45 2.38
C ALA A 96 9.95 2.68 3.47
N LEU A 97 11.21 3.04 3.72
CA LEU A 97 11.98 2.54 4.86
C LEU A 97 11.36 3.01 6.18
N ALA A 98 11.12 4.31 6.34
CA ALA A 98 10.63 4.90 7.58
C ALA A 98 9.19 4.48 7.95
N ALA A 99 8.37 4.11 6.97
CA ALA A 99 7.01 3.62 7.13
C ALA A 99 6.94 2.09 7.28
N GLY A 100 8.06 1.38 7.20
CA GLY A 100 8.10 -0.09 7.26
C GLY A 100 7.51 -0.78 6.02
N TRP A 101 7.35 -0.05 4.91
CA TRP A 101 6.81 -0.59 3.66
C TRP A 101 7.82 -1.49 2.94
N THR A 102 9.12 -1.26 3.14
CA THR A 102 10.19 -2.03 2.50
C THR A 102 10.19 -3.50 2.92
N GLU A 103 9.93 -3.83 4.19
CA GLU A 103 9.81 -5.21 4.65
C GLU A 103 8.59 -5.90 4.06
N ARG A 104 7.43 -5.24 4.02
CA ARG A 104 6.19 -5.81 3.44
C ARG A 104 6.30 -6.00 1.92
N LEU A 105 6.83 -5.01 1.20
CA LEU A 105 7.08 -5.10 -0.24
C LEU A 105 8.17 -6.13 -0.57
N SER A 106 9.16 -6.36 0.30
CA SER A 106 10.21 -7.39 0.14
C SER A 106 9.78 -8.80 0.55
N LEU A 107 8.81 -8.91 1.47
CA LEU A 107 8.16 -10.16 1.84
C LEU A 107 7.19 -10.61 0.75
N GLU A 108 6.52 -9.65 0.12
CA GLU A 108 5.68 -9.89 -1.03
C GLU A 108 6.54 -10.13 -2.27
N ASN A 109 7.48 -9.26 -2.65
CA ASN A 109 8.38 -9.41 -3.79
C ASN A 109 9.82 -9.74 -3.34
N PRO A 110 10.27 -11.00 -3.46
CA PRO A 110 11.59 -11.44 -3.00
C PRO A 110 12.77 -10.73 -3.68
N GLU A 111 12.56 -10.23 -4.91
CA GLU A 111 13.58 -9.54 -5.72
C GLU A 111 13.87 -8.12 -5.24
N LEU A 112 13.00 -7.53 -4.42
CA LEU A 112 13.19 -6.19 -3.84
C LEU A 112 13.88 -6.23 -2.47
N ARG A 113 14.29 -7.41 -2.00
CA ARG A 113 15.09 -7.54 -0.78
C ARG A 113 16.44 -6.86 -0.99
N PRO A 114 16.89 -5.98 -0.08
CA PRO A 114 18.23 -5.44 -0.15
C PRO A 114 19.24 -6.60 -0.13
N SER A 115 20.17 -6.60 -1.08
CA SER A 115 21.30 -7.53 -1.08
C SER A 115 22.18 -7.17 0.10
N ASN A 116 22.33 -8.11 1.03
CA ASN A 116 23.21 -7.99 2.19
C ASN A 116 24.68 -7.84 1.79
#